data_AF-A0A529HP42-F1
#
_entry.id   AF-A0A529HP42-F1
#
_cell.length_a   1.000
_cell.length_b   1.000
_cell.length_c   1.000
_cell.angle_alpha   90.00
_cell.angle_beta   90.00
_cell.angle_gamma   90.00
#
_symmetry.space_group_name_H-M   'P 1'
#
loop_
_entity.id
_entity.type
_entity.pdbx_description
1 polymer ?
#
loop_
_entity_poly.entity_id
_entity_poly.type
_entity_poly.pdbx_seq_one_letter_code
_entity_poly.pdbx_strand_id
1 'polypeptide(L)' 'MLSRLSIRDIVLIEKLDIDFLPGLSVLTGETGAGKSILLDA' A
#
# COMPACT_ATOMS: atom_id res chain seq x y z
N MET A 1 -1.96 -10.42 -12.48
CA MET A 1 -2.60 -9.13 -12.13
C MET A 1 -2.65 -9.06 -10.61
N LEU A 2 -2.25 -7.93 -10.00
CA LEU A 2 -2.32 -7.77 -8.55
C LEU A 2 -3.79 -7.82 -8.11
N SER A 3 -4.10 -8.64 -7.12
CA SER A 3 -5.46 -8.84 -6.59
C SER A 3 -5.60 -8.36 -5.15
N ARG A 4 -4.52 -8.43 -4.36
CA ARG A 4 -4.47 -7.99 -2.97
C ARG A 4 -3.05 -7.57 -2.58
N LEU A 5 -2.95 -6.56 -1.72
CA LEU A 5 -1.75 -6.18 -0.95
C LEU A 5 -2.06 -6.35 0.54
N SER A 6 -1.22 -7.09 1.25
CA SER A 6 -1.31 -7.24 2.72
C SER A 6 0.05 -6.93 3.32
N ILE A 7 0.10 -5.96 4.22
CA ILE A 7 1.31 -5.51 4.92
C ILE A 7 1.07 -5.61 6.42
N ARG A 8 2.07 -6.15 7.13
CA ARG A 8 2.09 -6.25 8.59
C ARG A 8 3.46 -5.84 9.10
N ASP A 9 3.48 -5.03 10.14
CA ASP A 9 4.67 -4.64 10.91
C ASP A 9 5.81 -4.05 10.06
N ILE A 10 5.48 -3.22 9.05
CA ILE A 10 6.48 -2.51 8.21
C ILE A 10 6.48 -1.01 8.51
N VAL A 11 7.63 -0.51 8.98
CA VAL A 11 7.92 0.92 9.23
C VAL A 11 6.86 1.59 10.12
N LEU A 12 5.87 2.26 9.53
CA LEU A 12 4.77 2.97 10.23
C LEU A 12 3.43 2.22 10.14
N ILE A 13 3.40 1.09 9.44
CA ILE A 13 2.18 0.34 9.10
C ILE A 13 2.13 -0.93 9.93
N GLU A 14 1.31 -0.92 10.98
CA GLU A 14 1.01 -2.12 11.78
C GLU A 14 0.23 -3.15 10.95
N LYS A 15 -0.79 -2.69 10.22
CA LYS A 15 -1.66 -3.53 9.40
C LYS A 15 -2.29 -2.75 8.26
N LEU A 16 -2.12 -3.26 7.04
CA LEU A 16 -2.80 -2.78 5.83
C LEU A 16 -3.24 -3.97 4.98
N ASP A 17 -4.50 -3.99 4.57
CA ASP A 17 -5.07 -5.00 3.68
C ASP A 17 -5.87 -4.25 2.59
N ILE A 18 -5.42 -4.33 1.34
CA ILE A 18 -6.03 -3.66 0.17
C ILE A 18 -6.34 -4.71 -0.88
N ASP A 19 -7.59 -4.76 -1.36
CA ASP A 19 -7.96 -5.52 -2.54
C ASP A 19 -7.86 -4.61 -3.79
N PHE A 20 -7.17 -5.07 -4.82
CA PHE A 20 -7.03 -4.33 -6.07
C PHE A 20 -8.21 -4.64 -6.98
N LEU A 21 -8.82 -3.58 -7.51
CA LEU A 21 -9.85 -3.68 -8.54
C LEU A 21 -9.24 -3.50 -9.93
N PRO A 22 -9.88 -4.04 -10.98
CA PRO A 22 -9.50 -3.76 -12.35
C PRO A 22 -9.49 -2.25 -12.62
N GLY A 23 -8.50 -1.78 -13.39
CA GLY A 23 -8.35 -0.36 -13.73
C GLY A 23 -7.14 0.28 -13.06
N LEU A 24 -7.20 1.59 -12.86
CA LEU A 24 -6.12 2.37 -12.27
C LEU A 24 -6.32 2.53 -10.76
N SER A 25 -5.37 2.03 -9.98
CA SER A 25 -5.28 2.30 -8.54
C SER A 25 -4.30 3.43 -8.29
N VAL A 26 -4.71 4.46 -7.56
CA VAL A 26 -3.87 5.62 -7.25
C VAL A 26 -3.67 5.71 -5.75
N LEU A 27 -2.40 5.69 -5.33
CA LEU A 27 -2.03 5.83 -3.93
C LEU A 27 -1.63 7.28 -3.64
N THR A 28 -2.38 7.96 -2.77
CA THR A 28 -2.18 9.37 -2.39
C THR A 28 -1.82 9.50 -0.91
N GLY A 29 -1.40 10.69 -0.47
CA GLY A 29 -0.95 10.95 0.89
C GLY A 29 0.11 12.04 0.97
N GLU A 30 0.41 12.50 2.19
CA GLU A 30 1.41 13.53 2.45
C GLU A 30 2.84 12.96 2.41
N THR A 31 3.84 13.84 2.42
CA THR A 31 5.26 13.43 2.53
C THR A 31 5.48 12.73 3.87
N GLY A 32 6.07 11.54 3.84
CA GLY A 32 6.28 10.73 5.05
C GLY A 32 5.12 9.78 5.41
N ALA A 33 4.00 9.81 4.68
CA ALA A 33 2.85 8.92 4.91
C ALA A 33 3.10 7.42 4.57
N GLY A 34 4.33 7.04 4.23
CA GLY A 34 4.68 5.64 3.95
C GLY A 34 4.42 5.15 2.52
N LYS A 35 4.09 6.04 1.57
CA LYS A 35 3.80 5.65 0.18
C LYS A 35 4.93 4.94 -0.54
N SER A 36 6.18 5.38 -0.40
CA SER A 36 7.32 4.72 -1.06
C SER A 36 7.59 3.34 -0.48
N ILE A 37 7.35 3.16 0.82
CA ILE A 37 7.49 1.89 1.51
C ILE A 37 6.46 0.86 0.99
N LEU A 38 5.27 1.32 0.60
CA LEU A 38 4.26 0.48 -0.06
C LEU A 38 4.63 0.03 -1.48
N LEU A 39 5.57 0.72 -2.15
CA LEU A 39 6.03 0.38 -3.50
C LEU A 39 7.30 -0.48 -3.48
N ASP A 40 8.12 -0.37 -2.43
CA ASP A 40 9.35 -1.16 -2.27
C ASP A 40 9.07 -2.57 -1.70
N ALA A 41 7.90 -2.79 -1.09
CA ALA A 41 7.44 -4.08 -0.55
C ALA A 41 6.70 -4.93 -1.59
#